data_AF-A0A7C7QCH0-F1
#
_entry.id   AF-A0A7C7QCH0-F1
#
_cell.length_a   1.000
_cell.length_b   1.000
_cell.length_c   1.000
_cell.angle_alpha   90.00
_cell.angle_beta   90.00
_cell.angle_gamma   90.00
#
_symmetry.space_group_name_H-M   'P 1'
#
loop_
_entity.id
_entity.type
_entity.pdbx_description
1 polymer ?
#
loop_
_entity_poly.entity_id
_entity_poly.type
_entity_poly.pdbx_seq_one_letter_code
_entity_poly.pdbx_strand_id
1 'polypeptide(L)'
;MKRVVGVDLAGVENRPTGICLLHPNLKAEIFTVNSTTEILQAVESFKPRMVGVDAPLSFPSRGSLRPCDRMLVGRGIRVLPPILGGMRKLTLRAIELKEKLEAEGFKTIECFPGAEGKYLSFPEGKGLNQKP
;
A
#
# COMPACT_ATOMS: atom_id res chain seq x y z
N MET A 1 -9.54 19.23 -2.52
CA MET A 1 -8.76 18.01 -2.85
C MET A 1 -9.66 16.99 -3.53
N LYS A 2 -9.13 15.89 -4.09
CA LYS A 2 -9.95 14.82 -4.69
C LYS A 2 -10.11 13.67 -3.68
N ARG A 3 -11.13 12.83 -3.87
CA ARG A 3 -11.27 11.56 -3.14
C ARG A 3 -10.09 10.65 -3.45
N VAL A 4 -9.48 10.05 -2.43
CA VAL A 4 -8.41 9.05 -2.58
C VAL A 4 -8.60 7.91 -1.59
N VAL A 5 -8.11 6.73 -1.93
CA VAL A 5 -8.12 5.55 -1.04
C VAL A 5 -6.69 5.18 -0.69
N GLY A 6 -6.44 4.91 0.59
CA GLY A 6 -5.23 4.24 1.06
C GLY A 6 -5.54 2.79 1.44
N VAL A 7 -4.65 1.86 1.07
CA VAL A 7 -4.77 0.43 1.36
C VAL A 7 -3.50 -0.04 2.05
N ASP A 8 -3.59 -0.40 3.33
CA ASP A 8 -2.54 -1.11 4.07
C ASP A 8 -2.76 -2.63 3.90
N LEU A 9 -2.14 -3.18 2.87
CA LEU A 9 -2.46 -4.50 2.35
C LEU A 9 -1.82 -5.61 3.19
N ALA A 10 -2.63 -6.56 3.66
CA ALA A 10 -2.10 -7.80 4.22
C ALA A 10 -1.71 -8.79 3.11
N GLY A 11 -0.61 -9.54 3.28
CA GLY A 11 -0.17 -10.48 2.26
C GLY A 11 -1.02 -11.73 2.08
N VAL A 12 -2.03 -11.95 2.92
CA VAL A 12 -2.96 -13.08 2.92
C VAL A 12 -4.33 -12.62 3.39
N GLU A 13 -5.41 -13.22 2.88
CA GLU A 13 -6.78 -12.77 3.17
C GLU A 13 -7.26 -13.12 4.59
N ASN A 14 -6.64 -14.10 5.27
CA ASN A 14 -6.94 -14.39 6.67
C ASN A 14 -6.36 -13.36 7.66
N ARG A 15 -5.76 -12.29 7.15
CA ARG A 15 -5.30 -11.13 7.91
C ARG A 15 -6.03 -9.87 7.44
N PRO A 16 -6.40 -8.97 8.37
CA PRO A 16 -7.10 -7.75 8.03
C PRO A 16 -6.20 -6.84 7.19
N THR A 17 -6.79 -6.27 6.13
CA THR A 17 -6.25 -5.19 5.31
C THR A 17 -6.92 -3.88 5.75
N GLY A 18 -6.13 -2.86 6.02
CA GLY A 18 -6.64 -1.54 6.39
C GLY A 18 -7.08 -0.76 5.15
N ILE A 19 -8.22 -0.08 5.24
CA ILE A 19 -8.73 0.83 4.20
C ILE A 19 -8.92 2.20 4.82
N CYS A 20 -8.46 3.24 4.12
CA CYS A 20 -8.71 4.64 4.45
C CYS A 20 -9.38 5.32 3.25
N LEU A 21 -10.62 5.80 3.43
CA LEU A 21 -11.31 6.63 2.46
C LEU A 21 -11.10 8.10 2.84
N LEU A 22 -10.31 8.83 2.06
CA LEU A 22 -10.01 10.23 2.32
C LEU A 22 -10.88 11.13 1.45
N HIS A 23 -11.72 11.94 2.10
CA HIS A 23 -12.62 12.89 1.47
C HIS A 23 -11.93 14.21 1.12
N PRO A 24 -12.49 15.00 0.17
CA PRO A 24 -11.97 16.32 -0.20
C PRO A 24 -11.80 17.32 0.95
N ASN A 25 -12.59 17.16 2.02
CA ASN A 25 -12.61 17.99 3.22
C ASN A 25 -11.67 17.47 4.33
N LEU A 26 -10.76 16.54 4.00
CA LEU A 26 -9.81 15.91 4.92
C LEU A 26 -10.44 15.03 6.02
N LYS A 27 -11.74 14.70 5.91
CA LYS A 27 -12.33 13.65 6.74
C LYS A 27 -11.89 12.28 6.22
N ALA A 28 -11.54 11.39 7.13
CA ALA A 28 -11.17 10.02 6.82
C ALA A 28 -12.16 9.04 7.44
N GLU A 29 -12.58 8.05 6.66
CA GLU A 29 -13.26 6.85 7.15
C GLU A 29 -12.28 5.69 7.09
N ILE A 30 -12.16 4.93 8.18
CA ILE A 30 -11.17 3.86 8.31
C ILE A 30 -11.89 2.59 8.76
N PHE A 31 -11.61 1.48 8.08
CA PHE A 31 -12.13 0.16 8.41
C PHE A 31 -11.18 -0.92 7.91
N THR A 32 -11.46 -2.17 8.24
CA THR A 32 -10.68 -3.32 7.78
C THR A 32 -11.54 -4.24 6.93
N VAL A 33 -10.93 -4.81 5.90
CA VAL A 33 -11.50 -5.87 5.04
C VAL A 33 -10.50 -7.01 4.90
N ASN A 34 -10.93 -8.15 4.38
CA ASN A 34 -10.06 -9.33 4.32
C ASN A 34 -9.75 -9.73 2.88
N SER A 35 -10.76 -9.76 2.03
CA SER A 35 -10.68 -10.27 0.66
C SER A 35 -10.39 -9.18 -0.37
N THR A 36 -9.81 -9.58 -1.49
CA THR A 36 -9.58 -8.68 -2.62
C THR A 36 -10.90 -8.09 -3.16
N THR A 37 -11.98 -8.88 -3.15
CA THR A 37 -13.31 -8.44 -3.59
C THR A 37 -13.86 -7.30 -2.72
N GLU A 38 -13.71 -7.39 -1.40
CA GLU A 38 -14.15 -6.32 -0.49
C GLU A 38 -13.37 -5.02 -0.72
N ILE A 39 -12.06 -5.12 -1.04
CA ILE A 39 -11.24 -3.94 -1.40
C ILE A 39 -11.79 -3.28 -2.67
N LEU A 40 -12.07 -4.07 -3.72
CA LEU A 40 -12.64 -3.57 -4.98
C LEU A 40 -14.01 -2.91 -4.75
N GLN A 41 -14.88 -3.55 -3.97
CA GLN A 41 -16.20 -2.99 -3.64
C GLN A 41 -16.10 -1.65 -2.91
N ALA A 42 -15.16 -1.51 -1.97
CA ALA A 42 -14.92 -0.25 -1.26
C ALA A 42 -14.43 0.85 -2.22
N VAL A 43 -13.51 0.52 -3.13
CA VAL A 43 -13.00 1.45 -4.14
C VAL A 43 -14.10 1.86 -5.12
N GLU A 44 -14.85 0.92 -5.68
CA GLU A 44 -15.92 1.19 -6.64
C GLU A 44 -17.03 2.03 -6.02
N SER A 45 -17.42 1.73 -4.77
CA SER A 45 -18.44 2.51 -4.07
C SER A 45 -17.99 3.95 -3.80
N PHE A 46 -16.72 4.14 -3.45
CA PHE A 46 -16.17 5.46 -3.12
C PHE A 46 -15.78 6.30 -4.36
N LYS A 47 -15.50 5.66 -5.50
CA LYS A 47 -15.05 6.27 -6.76
C LYS A 47 -13.92 7.28 -6.55
N PRO A 48 -12.75 6.86 -6.05
CA PRO A 48 -11.61 7.75 -5.85
C PRO A 48 -10.94 8.14 -7.16
N ARG A 49 -10.16 9.22 -7.13
CA ARG A 49 -9.26 9.58 -8.24
C ARG A 49 -8.07 8.62 -8.35
N MET A 50 -7.67 8.02 -7.24
CA MET A 50 -6.48 7.19 -7.13
C MET A 50 -6.55 6.32 -5.88
N VAL A 51 -5.95 5.14 -5.97
CA VAL A 51 -5.74 4.19 -4.87
C VAL A 51 -4.24 4.09 -4.59
N GLY A 52 -3.83 4.36 -3.36
CA GLY A 52 -2.48 4.11 -2.86
C GLY A 52 -2.43 2.79 -2.12
N VAL A 53 -1.49 1.92 -2.46
CA VAL A 53 -1.34 0.59 -1.87
C VAL A 53 0.02 0.50 -1.19
N ASP A 54 0.04 0.22 0.11
CA ASP A 54 1.27 -0.05 0.89
C ASP A 54 1.76 -1.49 0.62
N ALA A 55 2.31 -1.69 -0.58
CA ALA A 55 2.97 -2.92 -0.99
C ALA A 55 3.72 -2.72 -2.31
N PRO A 56 4.79 -3.51 -2.56
CA PRO A 56 5.39 -3.58 -3.89
C PRO A 56 4.38 -3.97 -4.97
N LEU A 57 4.22 -3.14 -6.01
CA LEU A 57 3.31 -3.39 -7.14
C LEU A 57 3.98 -4.09 -8.33
N SER A 58 5.17 -4.64 -8.11
CA SER A 58 5.95 -5.37 -9.13
C SER A 58 7.05 -6.19 -8.48
N PHE A 59 7.50 -7.23 -9.18
CA PHE A 59 8.74 -7.93 -8.87
C PHE A 59 9.95 -7.28 -9.58
N PRO A 60 11.16 -7.46 -9.05
CA PRO A 60 12.37 -7.07 -9.76
C PRO A 60 12.55 -7.90 -11.04
N SER A 61 13.02 -7.27 -12.12
CA SER A 61 13.36 -7.99 -13.36
C SER A 61 14.65 -8.81 -13.24
N ARG A 62 15.55 -8.45 -12.32
CA ARG A 62 16.80 -9.17 -11.99
C ARG A 62 17.16 -8.99 -10.52
N GLY A 63 17.70 -10.04 -9.90
CA GLY A 63 18.13 -10.02 -8.50
C GLY A 63 16.95 -9.90 -7.52
N SER A 64 17.21 -9.39 -6.32
CA SER A 64 16.23 -9.31 -5.23
C SER A 64 15.57 -7.95 -5.07
N LEU A 65 16.17 -6.89 -5.60
CA LEU A 65 15.73 -5.50 -5.43
C LEU A 65 15.33 -4.86 -6.76
N ARG A 66 14.32 -4.00 -6.74
CA ARG A 66 13.92 -3.16 -7.88
C ARG A 66 14.80 -1.91 -7.96
N PRO A 67 14.78 -1.16 -9.07
CA PRO A 67 15.49 0.11 -9.16
C PRO A 67 15.12 1.10 -8.04
N CYS A 68 13.83 1.22 -7.70
CA CYS A 68 13.37 2.06 -6.59
C CYS A 68 13.91 1.57 -5.24
N ASP A 69 13.88 0.26 -4.98
CA ASP A 69 14.42 -0.32 -3.75
C ASP A 69 15.91 0.01 -3.57
N ARG A 70 16.72 -0.14 -4.63
CA ARG A 70 18.15 0.22 -4.62
C ARG A 70 18.37 1.71 -4.33
N MET A 71 17.54 2.57 -4.91
CA MET A 71 17.60 4.01 -4.70
C MET A 71 17.33 4.38 -3.23
N LEU A 72 16.39 3.69 -2.58
CA LEU A 72 16.07 3.84 -1.16
C LEU A 72 17.22 3.36 -0.26
N VAL A 73 17.79 2.19 -0.56
CA VAL A 73 18.96 1.65 0.15
C VAL A 73 20.15 2.60 0.07
N GLY A 74 20.42 3.15 -1.12
CA GLY A 74 21.49 4.14 -1.32
C GLY A 74 21.30 5.44 -0.52
N ARG A 75 20.10 5.69 0.00
CA ARG A 75 19.76 6.83 0.87
C ARG A 75 19.61 6.43 2.34
N GLY A 76 20.11 5.26 2.74
CA GLY A 76 20.05 4.80 4.13
C GLY A 76 18.66 4.38 4.59
N ILE A 77 17.77 4.01 3.66
CA ILE A 77 16.43 3.51 3.97
C ILE A 77 16.44 1.99 3.83
N ARG A 78 16.09 1.29 4.90
CA ARG A 78 15.98 -0.17 4.90
C ARG A 78 14.74 -0.59 4.13
N VAL A 79 14.92 -1.52 3.18
CA VAL A 79 13.84 -2.12 2.39
C VAL A 79 13.88 -3.63 2.55
N LEU A 80 12.71 -4.27 2.55
CA LEU A 80 12.60 -5.71 2.45
C LEU A 80 12.43 -6.10 0.98
N PRO A 81 13.24 -7.03 0.44
CA PRO A 81 13.13 -7.43 -0.95
C PRO A 81 11.73 -7.98 -1.30
N PRO A 82 11.12 -7.57 -2.43
CA PRO A 82 9.81 -8.07 -2.85
C PRO A 82 9.73 -9.60 -2.93
N ILE A 83 10.86 -10.26 -3.25
CA ILE A 83 10.92 -11.71 -3.41
C ILE A 83 11.07 -12.51 -2.11
N LEU A 84 11.24 -11.86 -0.95
CA LEU A 84 11.64 -12.53 0.30
C LEU A 84 10.44 -12.93 1.17
N GLY A 85 10.29 -14.23 1.44
CA GLY A 85 9.40 -14.75 2.48
C GLY A 85 7.96 -14.22 2.39
N GLY A 86 7.46 -13.62 3.47
CA GLY A 86 6.12 -13.02 3.53
C GLY A 86 5.91 -11.87 2.53
N MET A 87 6.96 -11.13 2.19
CA MET A 87 6.89 -10.02 1.22
C MET A 87 6.52 -10.51 -0.18
N ARG A 88 6.92 -11.75 -0.54
CA ARG A 88 6.53 -12.35 -1.84
C ARG A 88 5.03 -12.55 -1.96
N LYS A 89 4.38 -13.02 -0.89
CA LYS A 89 2.91 -13.20 -0.86
C LYS A 89 2.19 -11.85 -0.96
N LEU A 90 2.68 -10.87 -0.20
CA LEU A 90 2.18 -9.50 -0.27
C LEU A 90 2.33 -8.89 -1.66
N THR A 91 3.51 -9.00 -2.26
CA THR A 91 3.79 -8.49 -3.61
C THR A 91 2.91 -9.14 -4.66
N LEU A 92 2.73 -10.47 -4.63
CA LEU A 92 1.82 -11.19 -5.54
C LEU A 92 0.39 -10.66 -5.43
N ARG A 93 -0.12 -10.55 -4.21
CA ARG A 93 -1.47 -10.04 -3.95
C ARG A 93 -1.62 -8.58 -4.40
N ALA A 94 -0.61 -7.75 -4.18
CA ALA A 94 -0.63 -6.35 -4.56
C ALA A 94 -0.62 -6.16 -6.09
N ILE A 95 0.13 -7.00 -6.82
CA ILE A 95 0.11 -7.05 -8.28
C ILE A 95 -1.28 -7.42 -8.78
N GLU A 96 -1.88 -8.49 -8.24
CA GLU A 96 -3.24 -8.92 -8.60
C GLU A 96 -4.28 -7.83 -8.31
N LEU A 97 -4.20 -7.19 -7.14
CA LEU A 97 -5.09 -6.08 -6.77
C LEU A 97 -4.95 -4.91 -7.73
N LYS A 98 -3.72 -4.52 -8.08
CA LYS A 98 -3.45 -3.44 -9.04
C LYS A 98 -4.08 -3.76 -10.39
N GLU A 99 -3.88 -4.96 -10.91
CA GLU A 99 -4.42 -5.36 -12.22
C GLU A 99 -5.95 -5.26 -12.25
N LYS A 100 -6.62 -5.72 -11.20
CA LYS A 100 -8.09 -5.62 -11.09
C LYS A 100 -8.57 -4.17 -10.98
N LEU A 101 -7.92 -3.35 -10.15
CA LEU A 101 -8.24 -1.93 -10.02
C LEU A 101 -8.04 -1.16 -11.32
N GLU A 102 -6.93 -1.40 -12.03
CA GLU A 102 -6.64 -0.74 -13.30
C GLU A 102 -7.60 -1.20 -14.40
N ALA A 103 -8.03 -2.47 -14.41
CA ALA A 103 -9.06 -2.96 -15.31
C ALA A 103 -10.43 -2.28 -15.10
N GLU A 104 -10.74 -1.88 -13.86
CA GLU A 104 -11.93 -1.08 -13.52
C GLU A 104 -11.73 0.44 -13.76
N GLY A 105 -10.55 0.86 -14.24
CA GLY A 105 -10.24 2.26 -14.56
C GLY A 105 -9.71 3.08 -13.38
N PHE A 106 -9.37 2.43 -12.26
CA PHE A 106 -8.78 3.10 -11.10
C PHE A 106 -7.26 3.19 -11.21
N LYS A 107 -6.74 4.42 -11.13
CA LYS A 107 -5.29 4.63 -11.07
C LYS A 107 -4.74 4.12 -9.73
N THR A 108 -3.80 3.19 -9.79
CA THR A 108 -3.17 2.60 -8.61
C THR A 108 -1.70 3.03 -8.49
N ILE A 109 -1.27 3.40 -7.29
CA ILE A 109 0.13 3.76 -7.00
C ILE A 109 0.66 2.98 -5.81
N GLU A 110 1.97 2.73 -5.82
CA GLU A 110 2.70 2.13 -4.70
C GLU A 110 2.98 3.22 -3.65
N CYS A 111 2.68 2.92 -2.39
CA CYS A 111 3.04 3.71 -1.22
C CYS A 111 4.11 2.96 -0.41
N PHE A 112 5.00 3.71 0.25
CA PHE A 112 6.01 3.15 1.13
C PHE A 112 6.22 4.07 2.35
N PRO A 113 5.46 3.85 3.44
CA PRO A 113 5.46 4.73 4.62
C PRO A 113 6.84 4.96 5.22
N GLY A 114 7.72 3.95 5.17
CA GLY A 114 9.09 4.04 5.70
C GLY A 114 9.97 5.08 4.99
N ALA A 115 9.75 5.31 3.69
CA ALA A 115 10.40 6.40 2.98
C ALA A 115 9.63 7.70 3.13
N GLU A 116 8.30 7.66 2.99
CA GLU A 116 7.42 8.82 3.10
C GLU A 116 7.63 9.57 4.42
N GLY A 117 7.73 8.86 5.54
CA GLY A 117 8.04 9.44 6.86
C GLY A 117 9.32 10.29 6.87
N LYS A 118 10.38 9.80 6.23
CA LYS A 118 11.67 10.48 6.16
C LYS A 118 11.68 11.69 5.23
N TYR A 119 10.95 11.63 4.10
CA TYR A 119 10.95 12.74 3.12
C TYR A 119 9.90 13.80 3.40
N LEU A 120 8.74 13.42 3.92
CA LEU A 120 7.61 14.32 4.15
C LEU A 120 7.66 15.01 5.53
N SER A 121 8.74 14.81 6.28
CA SER A 121 8.91 15.38 7.64
C SER A 121 7.71 15.09 8.54
N PHE A 122 7.10 13.91 8.40
CA PHE A 122 6.06 13.51 9.33
C PHE A 122 6.68 13.41 10.73
N PRO A 123 6.00 13.92 11.77
CA PRO A 123 6.46 13.72 13.14
C PRO A 123 6.64 12.22 13.36
N GLU A 124 7.80 11.82 13.92
CA GLU A 124 8.08 10.41 14.19
C GLU A 124 6.97 9.84 15.09
N GLY A 125 6.07 9.07 14.49
CA GLY A 125 5.07 8.33 15.24
C GLY A 125 5.77 7.21 16.00
N LYS A 126 5.60 7.19 17.33
CA LYS A 126 5.87 5.98 18.10
C LYS A 126 5.01 4.87 17.50
N GLY A 127 5.65 3.82 16.95
CA GLY A 127 4.93 2.71 16.32
C GLY A 127 3.83 2.15 17.24
N LEU A 128 2.72 1.69 16.66
CA LEU A 128 1.51 1.18 17.32
C LEU A 128 1.72 -0.08 18.19
N ASN A 129 2.96 -0.42 18.56
CA ASN A 129 3.32 -1.54 19.41
C ASN A 129 3.93 -1.09 20.75
N GLN A 130 3.33 -0.09 21.39
CA GLN A 130 3.48 0.07 22.84
C GLN A 130 2.25 -0.55 23.48
N LYS A 131 2.38 -1.81 23.92
CA LYS A 131 1.47 -2.35 24.94
C LYS A 131 1.58 -1.45 26.18
N PRO A 132 0.47 -1.25 26.92
CA PRO A 132 0.48 -0.50 28.18
C PRO A 132 1.50 -1.08 29.16
#